data_AF-A0AAJ7E3M4-F1
#
_entry.id   AF-A0AAJ7E3M4-F1
#
_cell.length_a   1.000
_cell.length_b   1.000
_cell.length_c   1.000
_cell.angle_alpha   90.00
_cell.angle_beta   90.00
_cell.angle_gamma   90.00
#
_symmetry.space_group_name_H-M   'P 1'
#
loop_
_entity.id
_entity.type
_entity.pdbx_description
1 polymer ?
#
loop_
_entity_poly.entity_id
_entity_poly.type
_entity_poly.pdbx_seq_one_letter_code
_entity_poly.pdbx_strand_id
1 'polypeptide(L)'
;MALSLLLEKYDVSSEEGLQKALNEIEKEESRVAECQRRVHDLIDLQLCSAGVDAAIKAHDYETGARLVARFLSMEPGSVAAARARGAPDPRTDMERAANTLRDHLVRKFEEASRKEDDVAVERLYKLFPQIGRAEEGVDLLAKYLATQTESKIRKACTLEGGGGVGDGGAAHADALTRVLEAGAGGVQRARSLLAPAHALLPRALRHLQPVVCAGVRRVYVSLAGARGLRAGGAGGAVPCAGAALAAEPALNELALAHSRIQLYFAFLRRNAELESESANLSEAEKADCMESVEKLIAESDTTRTAQDILSHYLELERFFLEESVSKALRLSSAQVALATQAAGGQAAPANLVDDVFFIARKVIRRSITTGSVDGACAVLNEAAAALERSAGAWLRRRLAAPPPDPTDFKMEEIKRLKL
;
A
#
# COMPACT_ATOMS: atom_id res chain seq x y z
N MET A 1 -38.36 6.97 -58.34
CA MET A 1 -39.50 6.49 -59.16
C MET A 1 -40.68 7.35 -58.79
N ALA A 2 -41.39 7.84 -59.80
CA ALA A 2 -42.28 9.00 -59.72
C ALA A 2 -43.45 8.80 -58.74
N LEU A 3 -43.76 9.86 -57.97
CA LEU A 3 -45.01 10.04 -57.20
C LEU A 3 -46.25 9.66 -58.02
N SER A 4 -46.20 9.82 -59.34
CA SER A 4 -47.25 9.44 -60.28
C SER A 4 -47.55 7.94 -60.32
N LEU A 5 -46.56 7.06 -60.09
CA LEU A 5 -46.75 5.59 -60.07
C LEU A 5 -47.31 5.07 -58.74
N LEU A 6 -47.14 5.82 -57.65
CA LEU A 6 -47.71 5.50 -56.34
C LEU A 6 -49.17 5.91 -56.24
N LEU A 7 -49.53 7.07 -56.83
CA LEU A 7 -50.91 7.54 -56.99
C LEU A 7 -51.78 6.61 -57.86
N GLU A 8 -51.15 5.83 -58.75
CA GLU A 8 -51.85 4.88 -59.64
C GLU A 8 -51.96 3.47 -59.03
N LYS A 9 -51.11 3.13 -58.06
CA LYS A 9 -51.11 1.82 -57.35
C LYS A 9 -51.94 1.80 -56.08
N TYR A 10 -52.11 2.94 -55.41
CA TYR A 10 -52.90 3.07 -54.21
C TYR A 10 -54.10 3.96 -54.51
N ASP A 11 -55.30 3.44 -54.29
CA ASP A 11 -56.54 4.18 -54.50
C ASP A 11 -56.61 5.35 -53.50
N VAL A 12 -56.24 6.54 -53.99
CA VAL A 12 -56.11 7.79 -53.21
C VAL A 12 -57.48 8.30 -52.74
N SER A 13 -58.57 7.63 -53.14
CA SER A 13 -59.94 7.94 -52.74
C SER A 13 -60.31 7.38 -51.35
N SER A 14 -59.46 6.53 -50.76
CA SER A 14 -59.65 5.89 -49.44
C SER A 14 -58.58 6.36 -48.44
N GLU A 15 -59.01 6.66 -47.20
CA GLU A 15 -58.12 7.08 -46.09
C GLU A 15 -57.04 6.03 -45.78
N GLU A 16 -57.38 4.74 -45.90
CA GLU A 16 -56.45 3.62 -45.72
C GLU A 16 -55.42 3.49 -46.85
N GLY A 17 -55.80 3.84 -48.09
CA GLY A 17 -54.92 3.84 -49.25
C GLY A 17 -53.86 4.95 -49.16
N LEU A 18 -54.29 6.12 -48.70
CA LEU A 18 -53.42 7.27 -48.40
C LEU A 18 -52.41 6.95 -47.29
N GLN A 19 -52.83 6.34 -46.18
CA GLN A 19 -51.91 5.93 -45.11
C GLN A 19 -50.87 4.90 -45.56
N LYS A 20 -51.26 3.92 -46.41
CA LYS A 20 -50.30 2.94 -46.94
C LYS A 20 -49.29 3.59 -47.88
N ALA A 21 -49.72 4.49 -48.75
CA ALA A 21 -48.83 5.24 -49.64
C ALA A 21 -47.86 6.15 -48.87
N LEU A 22 -48.36 6.85 -47.82
CA LEU A 22 -47.51 7.66 -46.94
C LEU A 22 -46.49 6.80 -46.19
N ASN A 23 -46.89 5.65 -45.64
CA ASN A 23 -45.97 4.73 -44.95
C ASN A 23 -44.88 4.18 -45.89
N GLU A 24 -45.21 3.88 -47.15
CA GLU A 24 -44.19 3.46 -48.13
C GLU A 24 -43.24 4.60 -48.50
N ILE A 25 -43.74 5.84 -48.62
CA ILE A 25 -42.91 7.01 -48.86
C ILE A 25 -41.99 7.26 -47.66
N GLU A 26 -42.51 7.26 -46.43
CA GLU A 26 -41.70 7.39 -45.20
C GLU A 26 -40.65 6.27 -45.07
N LYS A 27 -40.99 5.05 -45.51
CA LYS A 27 -40.06 3.93 -45.55
C LYS A 27 -38.95 4.13 -46.58
N GLU A 28 -39.27 4.65 -47.77
CA GLU A 28 -38.23 4.95 -48.77
C GLU A 28 -37.42 6.19 -48.38
N GLU A 29 -38.03 7.23 -47.79
CA GLU A 29 -37.34 8.40 -47.26
C GLU A 29 -36.39 8.04 -46.11
N SER A 30 -36.83 7.19 -45.17
CA SER A 30 -35.95 6.70 -44.10
C SER A 30 -34.79 5.85 -44.63
N ARG A 31 -35.00 5.03 -45.67
CA ARG A 31 -33.92 4.30 -46.35
C ARG A 31 -32.93 5.23 -47.06
N VAL A 32 -33.42 6.28 -47.71
CA VAL A 32 -32.58 7.29 -48.35
C VAL A 32 -31.78 8.08 -47.30
N ALA A 33 -32.41 8.49 -46.21
CA ALA A 33 -31.75 9.16 -45.09
C ALA A 33 -30.67 8.28 -44.45
N GLU A 34 -30.93 6.98 -44.29
CA GLU A 34 -29.95 6.00 -43.80
C GLU A 34 -28.77 5.86 -44.79
N CYS A 35 -29.05 5.76 -46.10
CA CYS A 35 -27.99 5.71 -47.12
C CYS A 35 -27.13 6.98 -47.13
N GLN A 36 -27.74 8.17 -46.97
CA GLN A 36 -27.01 9.43 -46.91
C GLN A 36 -26.11 9.53 -45.67
N ARG A 37 -26.62 9.12 -44.49
CA ARG A 37 -25.81 9.04 -43.26
C ARG A 37 -24.62 8.11 -43.45
N ARG A 38 -24.84 6.91 -44.01
CA ARG A 38 -23.78 5.93 -44.27
C ARG A 38 -22.71 6.42 -45.25
N VAL A 39 -23.08 7.20 -46.26
CA VAL A 39 -22.11 7.82 -47.18
C VAL A 39 -21.30 8.89 -46.46
N HIS A 40 -21.93 9.72 -45.63
CA HIS A 40 -21.22 10.68 -44.77
C HIS A 40 -20.24 9.97 -43.83
N ASP A 41 -20.67 8.91 -43.14
CA ASP A 41 -19.83 8.14 -42.22
C ASP A 41 -18.61 7.51 -42.92
N LEU A 42 -18.78 7.01 -44.16
CA LEU A 42 -17.69 6.46 -44.96
C LEU A 42 -16.69 7.53 -45.40
N ILE A 43 -17.16 8.71 -45.81
CA ILE A 43 -16.30 9.85 -46.16
C ILE A 43 -15.54 10.32 -44.92
N ASP A 44 -16.23 10.43 -43.78
CA ASP A 44 -15.63 10.83 -42.51
C ASP A 44 -14.60 9.80 -42.02
N LEU A 45 -14.79 8.50 -42.28
CA LEU A 45 -13.81 7.47 -41.94
C LEU A 45 -12.50 7.66 -42.70
N GLN A 46 -12.60 7.90 -44.02
CA GLN A 46 -11.46 8.13 -44.91
C GLN A 46 -10.76 9.46 -44.59
N LEU A 47 -11.54 10.49 -44.26
CA LEU A 47 -11.00 11.77 -43.83
C LEU A 47 -10.26 11.66 -42.50
N CYS A 48 -10.83 10.92 -41.54
CA CYS A 48 -10.18 10.70 -40.26
C CYS A 48 -8.90 9.85 -40.41
N SER A 49 -8.86 8.81 -41.25
CA SER A 49 -7.65 7.98 -41.41
C SER A 49 -6.52 8.77 -42.05
N ALA A 50 -6.80 9.47 -43.15
CA ALA A 50 -5.85 10.37 -43.79
C ALA A 50 -5.44 11.55 -42.87
N GLY A 51 -6.38 12.05 -42.07
CA GLY A 51 -6.15 13.12 -41.10
C GLY A 51 -5.23 12.69 -39.96
N VAL A 52 -5.37 11.46 -39.44
CA VAL A 52 -4.47 10.90 -38.42
C VAL A 52 -3.06 10.74 -38.99
N ASP A 53 -2.91 10.22 -40.22
CA ASP A 53 -1.60 10.10 -40.87
C ASP A 53 -0.93 11.46 -41.11
N ALA A 54 -1.71 12.49 -41.47
CA ALA A 54 -1.22 13.85 -41.61
C ALA A 54 -0.82 14.46 -40.25
N ALA A 55 -1.62 14.23 -39.21
CA ALA A 55 -1.35 14.71 -37.86
C ALA A 55 -0.07 14.09 -37.26
N ILE A 56 0.16 12.80 -37.50
CA ILE A 56 1.40 12.10 -37.11
C ILE A 56 2.62 12.77 -37.78
N LYS A 57 2.53 13.10 -39.07
CA LYS A 57 3.60 13.79 -39.81
C LYS A 57 3.83 15.23 -39.32
N ALA A 58 2.77 15.91 -38.90
CA ALA A 58 2.83 17.26 -38.34
C ALA A 58 3.28 17.30 -36.86
N HIS A 59 3.48 16.13 -36.23
CA HIS A 59 3.73 16.00 -34.79
C HIS A 59 2.64 16.60 -33.89
N ASP A 60 1.42 16.73 -34.41
CA ASP A 60 0.27 17.22 -33.66
C ASP A 60 -0.60 16.04 -33.21
N TYR A 61 -0.29 15.52 -32.03
CA TYR A 61 -0.99 14.35 -31.48
C TYR A 61 -2.37 14.69 -30.89
N GLU A 62 -2.66 15.97 -30.64
CA GLU A 62 -3.96 16.40 -30.07
C GLU A 62 -5.07 16.32 -31.12
N THR A 63 -4.78 16.79 -32.33
CA THR A 63 -5.71 16.67 -33.46
C THR A 63 -5.87 15.21 -33.88
N GLY A 64 -4.79 14.43 -33.88
CA GLY A 64 -4.84 12.98 -34.12
C GLY A 64 -5.73 12.25 -33.11
N ALA A 65 -5.55 12.49 -31.81
CA ALA A 65 -6.38 11.87 -30.76
C ALA A 65 -7.86 12.26 -30.87
N ARG A 66 -8.16 13.53 -31.22
CA ARG A 66 -9.53 13.99 -31.44
C ARG A 66 -10.21 13.32 -32.63
N LEU A 67 -9.48 13.08 -33.72
CA LEU A 67 -9.98 12.37 -34.89
C LEU A 67 -10.27 10.89 -34.58
N VAL A 68 -9.40 10.26 -33.77
CA VAL A 68 -9.62 8.88 -33.29
C VAL A 68 -10.81 8.82 -32.33
N ALA A 69 -10.95 9.77 -31.40
CA ALA A 69 -12.12 9.87 -30.51
C ALA A 69 -13.43 10.02 -31.30
N ARG A 70 -13.41 10.86 -32.35
CA ARG A 70 -14.54 11.02 -33.27
C ARG A 70 -14.87 9.71 -33.96
N PHE A 71 -13.88 8.95 -34.41
CA PHE A 71 -14.07 7.63 -35.02
C PHE A 71 -14.66 6.61 -34.03
N LEU A 72 -14.19 6.56 -32.79
CA LEU A 72 -14.71 5.65 -31.75
C LEU A 72 -16.17 5.95 -31.38
N SER A 73 -16.62 7.20 -31.59
CA SER A 73 -18.02 7.59 -31.40
C SER A 73 -18.94 7.27 -32.60
N MET A 74 -18.41 6.82 -33.75
CA MET A 74 -19.21 6.46 -34.92
C MET A 74 -19.76 5.03 -34.84
N GLU A 75 -21.05 4.86 -35.16
CA GLU A 75 -21.74 3.57 -35.07
C GLU A 75 -21.25 2.49 -36.06
N PRO A 76 -21.34 1.19 -35.70
CA PRO A 76 -20.96 0.05 -36.52
C PRO A 76 -21.91 -0.35 -37.66
N GLY A 77 -23.05 0.32 -37.82
CA GLY A 77 -24.05 -0.01 -38.85
C GLY A 77 -23.60 0.25 -40.31
N SER A 78 -22.62 1.13 -40.53
CA SER A 78 -22.21 1.52 -41.90
C SER A 78 -21.44 0.42 -42.66
N VAL A 79 -20.85 -0.54 -41.95
CA VAL A 79 -19.81 -1.46 -42.46
C VAL A 79 -20.33 -2.64 -43.26
N ALA A 80 -21.55 -3.12 -42.98
CA ALA A 80 -22.09 -4.29 -43.67
C ALA A 80 -22.28 -4.05 -45.19
N ALA A 81 -22.49 -2.81 -45.64
CA ALA A 81 -22.60 -2.48 -47.06
C ALA A 81 -21.26 -2.16 -47.75
N ALA A 82 -20.20 -1.83 -47.00
CA ALA A 82 -18.86 -1.65 -47.57
C ALA A 82 -18.31 -3.01 -48.07
N ARG A 83 -18.55 -4.08 -47.29
CA ARG A 83 -18.25 -5.48 -47.68
C ARG A 83 -18.91 -5.91 -48.98
N ALA A 84 -20.11 -5.40 -49.28
CA ALA A 84 -20.85 -5.77 -50.50
C ALA A 84 -20.22 -5.21 -51.79
N ARG A 85 -19.25 -4.28 -51.71
CA ARG A 85 -18.59 -3.65 -52.88
C ARG A 85 -17.14 -4.10 -53.12
N GLY A 86 -16.58 -4.99 -52.29
CA GLY A 86 -15.22 -5.51 -52.47
C GLY A 86 -14.09 -4.50 -52.23
N ALA A 87 -14.37 -3.35 -51.60
CA ALA A 87 -13.36 -2.38 -51.19
C ALA A 87 -12.70 -2.81 -49.86
N PRO A 88 -11.40 -2.53 -49.64
CA PRO A 88 -10.74 -2.77 -48.37
C PRO A 88 -11.50 -2.08 -47.24
N ASP A 89 -11.72 -2.79 -46.13
CA ASP A 89 -12.51 -2.31 -45.00
C ASP A 89 -11.82 -1.07 -44.40
N PRO A 90 -12.42 0.13 -44.50
CA PRO A 90 -11.75 1.38 -44.13
C PRO A 90 -11.54 1.50 -42.61
N ARG A 91 -12.15 0.60 -41.82
CA ARG A 91 -11.86 0.41 -40.40
C ARG A 91 -10.49 -0.18 -40.14
N THR A 92 -10.02 -1.09 -40.99
CA THR A 92 -8.70 -1.71 -40.80
C THR A 92 -7.57 -0.70 -41.02
N ASP A 93 -7.77 0.23 -41.96
CA ASP A 93 -6.85 1.36 -42.18
C ASP A 93 -6.86 2.33 -41.01
N MET A 94 -8.04 2.62 -40.44
CA MET A 94 -8.14 3.43 -39.23
C MET A 94 -7.52 2.76 -38.00
N GLU A 95 -7.80 1.47 -37.78
CA GLU A 95 -7.19 0.71 -36.69
C GLU A 95 -5.67 0.66 -36.84
N ARG A 96 -5.16 0.56 -38.07
CA ARG A 96 -3.73 0.66 -38.36
C ARG A 96 -3.19 2.05 -38.04
N ALA A 97 -3.87 3.12 -38.48
CA ALA A 97 -3.50 4.51 -38.20
C ALA A 97 -3.51 4.83 -36.70
N ALA A 98 -4.51 4.33 -35.97
CA ALA A 98 -4.63 4.46 -34.52
C ALA A 98 -3.52 3.69 -33.79
N ASN A 99 -3.16 2.48 -34.25
CA ASN A 99 -2.04 1.72 -33.72
C ASN A 99 -0.70 2.42 -33.97
N THR A 100 -0.50 3.03 -35.14
CA THR A 100 0.72 3.83 -35.41
C THR A 100 0.78 5.10 -34.56
N LEU A 101 -0.36 5.78 -34.34
CA LEU A 101 -0.45 6.91 -33.43
C LEU A 101 -0.05 6.51 -32.00
N ARG A 102 -0.55 5.35 -31.53
CA ARG A 102 -0.18 4.78 -30.23
C ARG A 102 1.33 4.54 -30.16
N ASP A 103 1.92 3.86 -31.13
CA ASP A 103 3.35 3.53 -31.07
C ASP A 103 4.23 4.79 -31.04
N HIS A 104 3.84 5.84 -31.76
CA HIS A 104 4.49 7.14 -31.69
C HIS A 104 4.31 7.82 -30.32
N LEU A 105 3.10 7.78 -29.75
CA LEU A 105 2.82 8.32 -28.41
C LEU A 105 3.62 7.60 -27.33
N VAL A 106 3.71 6.27 -27.36
CA VAL A 106 4.50 5.49 -26.40
C VAL A 106 5.98 5.85 -26.51
N ARG A 107 6.55 5.93 -27.72
CA ARG A 107 7.95 6.36 -27.92
C ARG A 107 8.19 7.77 -27.40
N LYS A 108 7.28 8.72 -27.69
CA LYS A 108 7.38 10.09 -27.20
C LYS A 108 7.24 10.18 -25.68
N PHE A 109 6.40 9.35 -25.10
CA PHE A 109 6.25 9.23 -23.66
C PHE A 109 7.53 8.69 -23.01
N GLU A 110 8.16 7.67 -23.58
CA GLU A 110 9.45 7.15 -23.11
C GLU A 110 10.56 8.19 -23.23
N GLU A 111 10.59 8.96 -24.32
CA GLU A 111 11.52 10.09 -24.49
C GLU A 111 11.31 11.18 -23.44
N ALA A 112 10.05 11.53 -23.14
CA ALA A 112 9.70 12.52 -22.12
C ALA A 112 10.04 12.01 -20.70
N SER A 113 9.77 10.74 -20.44
CA SER A 113 10.12 10.03 -19.20
C SER A 113 11.63 10.07 -18.94
N ARG A 114 12.47 9.84 -19.97
CA ARG A 114 13.93 9.96 -19.86
C ARG A 114 14.41 11.38 -19.56
N LYS A 115 13.63 12.40 -19.94
CA LYS A 115 13.95 13.81 -19.70
C LYS A 115 13.36 14.34 -18.38
N GLU A 116 12.59 13.53 -17.66
CA GLU A 116 11.86 13.91 -16.44
C GLU A 116 10.97 15.16 -16.63
N ASP A 117 10.38 15.32 -17.82
CA ASP A 117 9.48 16.45 -18.12
C ASP A 117 8.04 16.12 -17.69
N ASP A 118 7.71 16.45 -16.44
CA ASP A 118 6.40 16.23 -15.84
C ASP A 118 5.27 16.89 -16.67
N VAL A 119 5.51 18.05 -17.28
CA VAL A 119 4.48 18.80 -18.04
C VAL A 119 4.18 18.10 -19.36
N ALA A 120 5.20 17.60 -20.06
CA ALA A 120 5.02 16.84 -21.29
C ALA A 120 4.31 15.50 -21.03
N VAL A 121 4.67 14.81 -19.94
CA VAL A 121 4.05 13.55 -19.52
C VAL A 121 2.56 13.73 -19.23
N GLU A 122 2.17 14.79 -18.51
CA GLU A 122 0.76 15.09 -18.23
C GLU A 122 -0.04 15.42 -19.49
N ARG A 123 0.54 16.17 -20.43
CA ARG A 123 -0.11 16.49 -21.71
C ARG A 123 -0.32 15.25 -22.56
N LEU A 124 0.71 14.39 -22.68
CA LEU A 124 0.62 13.13 -23.43
C LEU A 124 -0.38 12.17 -22.77
N TYR A 125 -0.41 12.11 -21.43
CA TYR A 125 -1.35 11.27 -20.69
C TYR A 125 -2.82 11.62 -21.01
N LYS A 126 -3.16 12.90 -21.12
CA LYS A 126 -4.53 13.36 -21.47
C LYS A 126 -5.02 12.88 -22.85
N LEU A 127 -4.11 12.43 -23.71
CA LEU A 127 -4.45 11.91 -25.05
C LEU A 127 -4.84 10.42 -25.01
N PHE A 128 -4.34 9.64 -24.05
CA PHE A 128 -4.64 8.21 -23.96
C PHE A 128 -6.11 7.88 -23.71
N PRO A 129 -6.85 8.60 -22.84
CA PRO A 129 -8.29 8.43 -22.70
C PRO A 129 -9.07 8.72 -23.99
N GLN A 130 -8.63 9.72 -24.78
CA GLN A 130 -9.28 10.08 -26.04
C GLN A 130 -9.11 9.00 -27.12
N ILE A 131 -8.05 8.19 -27.02
CA ILE A 131 -7.76 7.07 -27.92
C ILE A 131 -8.51 5.79 -27.47
N GLY A 132 -9.27 5.84 -26.38
CA GLY A 132 -10.01 4.68 -25.84
C GLY A 132 -9.09 3.64 -25.20
N ARG A 133 -7.82 3.98 -24.94
CA ARG A 133 -6.78 3.10 -24.37
C ARG A 133 -6.24 3.67 -23.07
N ALA A 134 -7.14 4.00 -22.16
CA ALA A 134 -6.80 4.57 -20.86
C ALA A 134 -5.88 3.63 -20.05
N GLU A 135 -6.09 2.31 -20.11
CA GLU A 135 -5.31 1.33 -19.34
C GLU A 135 -3.80 1.37 -19.64
N GLU A 136 -3.42 1.45 -20.91
CA GLU A 136 -2.00 1.48 -21.31
C GLU A 136 -1.33 2.79 -20.90
N GLY A 137 -2.07 3.90 -20.98
CA GLY A 137 -1.61 5.20 -20.50
C GLY A 137 -1.35 5.18 -18.99
N VAL A 138 -2.22 4.53 -18.22
CA VAL A 138 -2.02 4.35 -16.77
C VAL A 138 -0.82 3.47 -16.47
N ASP A 139 -0.64 2.36 -17.20
CA ASP A 139 0.52 1.47 -17.00
C ASP A 139 1.85 2.19 -17.27
N LEU A 140 1.93 3.02 -18.32
CA LEU A 140 3.11 3.81 -18.65
C LEU A 140 3.37 4.93 -17.63
N LEU A 141 2.31 5.64 -17.21
CA LEU A 141 2.41 6.65 -16.15
C LEU A 141 2.84 6.04 -14.83
N ALA A 142 2.28 4.88 -14.46
CA ALA A 142 2.63 4.18 -13.24
C ALA A 142 4.08 3.71 -13.27
N LYS A 143 4.60 3.24 -14.41
CA LYS A 143 6.04 2.94 -14.58
C LYS A 143 6.91 4.18 -14.43
N TYR A 144 6.55 5.31 -15.03
CA TYR A 144 7.28 6.57 -14.87
C TYR A 144 7.31 7.02 -13.39
N LEU A 145 6.15 7.07 -12.75
CA LEU A 145 6.04 7.40 -11.33
C LEU A 145 6.79 6.41 -10.44
N ALA A 146 6.82 5.13 -10.80
CA ALA A 146 7.62 4.11 -10.12
C ALA A 146 9.12 4.41 -10.23
N THR A 147 9.64 4.79 -11.42
CA THR A 147 11.04 5.19 -11.58
C THR A 147 11.40 6.47 -10.83
N GLN A 148 10.51 7.47 -10.83
CA GLN A 148 10.71 8.72 -10.07
C GLN A 148 10.66 8.46 -8.56
N THR A 149 9.75 7.59 -8.12
CA THR A 149 9.66 7.15 -6.73
C THR A 149 10.89 6.34 -6.34
N GLU A 150 11.42 5.48 -7.21
CA GLU A 150 12.65 4.72 -6.94
C GLU A 150 13.85 5.65 -6.76
N SER A 151 14.00 6.68 -7.60
CA SER A 151 15.10 7.63 -7.48
C SER A 151 15.02 8.43 -6.18
N LYS A 152 13.80 8.83 -5.77
CA LYS A 152 13.54 9.45 -4.46
C LYS A 152 13.83 8.51 -3.30
N ILE A 153 13.36 7.26 -3.37
CA ILE A 153 13.61 6.23 -2.35
C ILE A 153 15.11 5.95 -2.23
N ARG A 154 15.84 5.87 -3.35
CA ARG A 154 17.29 5.63 -3.33
C ARG A 154 18.04 6.75 -2.60
N LYS A 155 17.63 8.00 -2.78
CA LYS A 155 18.15 9.16 -2.02
C LYS A 155 17.68 9.15 -0.56
N ALA A 156 16.45 8.71 -0.28
CA ALA A 156 15.97 8.58 1.09
C ALA A 156 16.64 7.43 1.87
N CYS A 157 17.11 6.39 1.16
CA CYS A 157 17.87 5.28 1.75
C CYS A 157 19.31 5.65 2.08
N THR A 158 19.90 6.70 1.48
CA THR A 158 21.18 7.21 1.95
C THR A 158 20.96 7.86 3.31
N LEU A 159 21.56 7.28 4.34
CA LEU A 159 21.59 7.83 5.69
C LEU A 159 22.38 9.16 5.64
N GLU A 160 21.72 10.27 5.28
CA GLU A 160 22.32 11.59 5.30
C GLU A 160 22.63 11.99 6.75
N GLY A 161 23.93 11.98 7.11
CA GLY A 161 24.51 12.47 8.37
C GLY A 161 24.39 11.48 9.53
N GLY A 162 25.44 10.87 10.10
CA GLY A 162 26.85 11.27 10.15
C GLY A 162 27.13 12.11 11.40
N GLY A 163 27.10 11.49 12.59
CA GLY A 163 27.50 12.18 13.83
C GLY A 163 27.22 11.41 15.11
N GLY A 164 28.21 10.66 15.59
CA GLY A 164 28.30 10.24 16.98
C GLY A 164 27.58 8.94 17.33
N VAL A 165 28.28 8.11 18.09
CA VAL A 165 27.82 6.87 18.77
C VAL A 165 26.76 7.18 19.86
N GLY A 166 26.01 8.29 19.76
CA GLY A 166 25.33 8.90 20.89
C GLY A 166 23.86 9.32 20.73
N ASP A 167 23.34 9.66 19.54
CA ASP A 167 22.07 10.45 19.50
C ASP A 167 20.96 9.95 18.55
N GLY A 168 21.24 9.05 17.62
CA GLY A 168 20.26 8.59 16.62
C GLY A 168 19.64 7.22 16.93
N GLY A 169 18.94 7.06 18.06
CA GLY A 169 18.37 5.76 18.48
C GLY A 169 17.43 5.10 17.45
N ALA A 170 16.93 5.83 16.45
CA ALA A 170 15.94 5.39 15.48
C ALA A 170 16.29 5.77 14.02
N ALA A 171 17.57 5.94 13.67
CA ALA A 171 17.98 6.40 12.34
C ALA A 171 17.45 5.53 11.17
N HIS A 172 17.32 4.21 11.35
CA HIS A 172 16.76 3.33 10.32
C HIS A 172 15.23 3.37 10.30
N ALA A 173 14.57 3.59 11.44
CA ALA A 173 13.13 3.80 11.48
C ALA A 173 12.73 5.14 10.83
N ASP A 174 13.56 6.18 10.97
CA ASP A 174 13.39 7.45 10.27
C ASP A 174 13.64 7.30 8.77
N ALA A 175 14.70 6.58 8.37
CA ALA A 175 14.94 6.25 6.97
C ALA A 175 13.78 5.45 6.36
N LEU A 176 13.24 4.46 7.09
CA LEU A 176 12.06 3.71 6.68
C LEU A 176 10.84 4.63 6.51
N THR A 177 10.65 5.58 7.43
CA THR A 177 9.57 6.57 7.35
C THR A 177 9.69 7.40 6.08
N ARG A 178 10.89 7.92 5.76
CA ARG A 178 11.12 8.69 4.51
C ARG A 178 10.85 7.87 3.25
N VAL A 179 11.20 6.57 3.25
CA VAL A 179 10.91 5.66 2.13
C VAL A 179 9.40 5.48 1.95
N LEU A 180 8.68 5.25 3.04
CA LEU A 180 7.22 5.09 3.01
C LEU A 180 6.51 6.39 2.62
N GLU A 181 7.00 7.55 3.07
CA GLU A 181 6.51 8.87 2.68
C GLU A 181 6.76 9.17 1.20
N ALA A 182 7.93 8.82 0.67
CA ALA A 182 8.22 8.92 -0.76
C ALA A 182 7.28 8.04 -1.58
N GLY A 183 7.02 6.81 -1.12
CA GLY A 183 6.03 5.90 -1.70
C GLY A 183 4.61 6.48 -1.66
N ALA A 184 4.18 6.97 -0.50
CA ALA A 184 2.87 7.60 -0.31
C ALA A 184 2.69 8.84 -1.19
N GLY A 185 3.72 9.68 -1.32
CA GLY A 185 3.74 10.82 -2.23
C GLY A 185 3.61 10.41 -3.70
N GLY A 186 4.24 9.29 -4.10
CA GLY A 186 4.08 8.70 -5.43
C GLY A 186 2.63 8.26 -5.69
N VAL A 187 2.00 7.60 -4.72
CA VAL A 187 0.59 7.17 -4.80
C VAL A 187 -0.36 8.37 -4.88
N GLN A 188 -0.14 9.41 -4.07
CA GLN A 188 -0.97 10.62 -4.10
C GLN A 188 -0.85 11.37 -5.43
N ARG A 189 0.37 11.42 -6.02
CA ARG A 189 0.56 11.97 -7.36
C ARG A 189 -0.19 11.16 -8.40
N ALA A 190 -0.06 9.83 -8.38
CA ALA A 190 -0.81 8.95 -9.27
C ALA A 190 -2.31 9.24 -9.19
N ARG A 191 -2.85 9.34 -7.98
CA ARG A 191 -4.25 9.69 -7.71
C ARG A 191 -4.65 11.03 -8.34
N SER A 192 -3.86 12.10 -8.13
CA SER A 192 -4.17 13.43 -8.68
C SER A 192 -4.21 13.45 -10.21
N LEU A 193 -3.39 12.63 -10.86
CA LEU A 193 -3.32 12.51 -12.32
C LEU A 193 -4.43 11.60 -12.88
N LEU A 194 -4.88 10.63 -12.08
CA LEU A 194 -5.95 9.67 -12.39
C LEU A 194 -7.36 10.20 -12.07
N ALA A 195 -7.51 11.46 -11.67
CA ALA A 195 -8.80 12.09 -11.35
C ALA A 195 -9.94 11.92 -12.37
N PRO A 196 -9.72 11.68 -13.68
CA PRO A 196 -10.83 11.35 -14.59
C PRO A 196 -11.12 9.84 -14.74
N ALA A 197 -10.28 8.94 -14.21
CA ALA A 197 -10.36 7.48 -14.39
C ALA A 197 -10.00 6.72 -13.09
N HIS A 198 -10.73 7.01 -12.01
CA HIS A 198 -10.52 6.48 -10.65
C HIS A 198 -10.51 4.94 -10.54
N ALA A 199 -11.12 4.22 -11.48
CA ALA A 199 -11.13 2.74 -11.50
C ALA A 199 -9.75 2.11 -11.79
N LEU A 200 -8.75 2.90 -12.23
CA LEU A 200 -7.44 2.39 -12.63
C LEU A 200 -6.35 2.53 -11.55
N LEU A 201 -6.68 3.05 -10.36
CA LEU A 201 -5.71 3.19 -9.26
C LEU A 201 -5.10 1.84 -8.80
N PRO A 202 -5.85 0.73 -8.66
CA PRO A 202 -5.26 -0.57 -8.29
C PRO A 202 -4.18 -1.02 -9.27
N ARG A 203 -4.34 -0.66 -10.55
CA ARG A 203 -3.37 -0.96 -11.61
C ARG A 203 -2.10 -0.13 -11.48
N ALA A 204 -2.22 1.14 -11.14
CA ALA A 204 -1.07 2.00 -10.83
C ALA A 204 -0.33 1.53 -9.57
N LEU A 205 -1.07 1.10 -8.53
CA LEU A 205 -0.50 0.54 -7.30
C LEU A 205 0.31 -0.73 -7.56
N ARG A 206 -0.11 -1.58 -8.51
CA ARG A 206 0.64 -2.78 -8.91
C ARG A 206 2.06 -2.48 -9.39
N HIS A 207 2.30 -1.32 -9.99
CA HIS A 207 3.63 -0.90 -10.44
C HIS A 207 4.41 -0.10 -9.39
N LEU A 208 3.73 0.63 -8.51
CA LEU A 208 4.36 1.41 -7.45
C LEU A 208 4.76 0.57 -6.22
N GLN A 209 3.93 -0.41 -5.83
CA GLN A 209 4.13 -1.23 -4.64
C GLN A 209 5.49 -1.97 -4.65
N PRO A 210 5.95 -2.62 -5.74
CA PRO A 210 7.24 -3.31 -5.77
C PRO A 210 8.44 -2.40 -5.50
N VAL A 211 8.37 -1.13 -5.93
CA VAL A 211 9.43 -0.15 -5.69
C VAL A 211 9.52 0.21 -4.21
N VAL A 212 8.37 0.41 -3.56
CA VAL A 212 8.29 0.64 -2.11
C VAL A 212 8.77 -0.59 -1.36
N CYS A 213 8.36 -1.79 -1.76
CA CYS A 213 8.82 -3.06 -1.19
C CYS A 213 10.35 -3.18 -1.22
N ALA A 214 10.97 -2.90 -2.36
CA ALA A 214 12.42 -2.94 -2.51
C ALA A 214 13.12 -1.93 -1.59
N GLY A 215 12.57 -0.72 -1.45
CA GLY A 215 13.06 0.31 -0.52
C GLY A 215 12.99 -0.15 0.94
N VAL A 216 11.82 -0.62 1.38
CA VAL A 216 11.60 -1.13 2.76
C VAL A 216 12.54 -2.29 3.07
N ARG A 217 12.70 -3.24 2.14
CA ARG A 217 13.59 -4.39 2.32
C ARG A 217 15.06 -3.97 2.41
N ARG A 218 15.51 -2.98 1.64
CA ARG A 218 16.89 -2.45 1.74
C ARG A 218 17.16 -1.84 3.12
N VAL A 219 16.23 -1.03 3.63
CA VAL A 219 16.36 -0.44 4.98
C VAL A 219 16.35 -1.51 6.06
N TYR A 220 15.47 -2.51 5.93
CA TYR A 220 15.42 -3.64 6.87
C TYR A 220 16.70 -4.46 6.88
N VAL A 221 17.28 -4.80 5.71
CA VAL A 221 18.55 -5.52 5.64
C VAL A 221 19.69 -4.72 6.27
N SER A 222 19.72 -3.39 6.06
CA SER A 222 20.68 -2.50 6.72
C SER A 222 20.51 -2.51 8.25
N LEU A 223 19.27 -2.41 8.74
CA LEU A 223 18.95 -2.48 10.16
C LEU A 223 19.36 -3.83 10.78
N ALA A 224 19.01 -4.92 10.11
CA ALA A 224 19.35 -6.27 10.55
C ALA A 224 20.86 -6.50 10.60
N GLY A 225 21.60 -5.98 9.60
CA GLY A 225 23.06 -6.00 9.58
C GLY A 225 23.69 -5.16 10.69
N ALA A 226 23.23 -3.93 10.90
CA ALA A 226 23.77 -3.01 11.91
C ALA A 226 23.53 -3.50 13.35
N ARG A 227 22.43 -4.21 13.59
CA ARG A 227 22.04 -4.74 14.91
C ARG A 227 22.41 -6.21 15.11
N GLY A 228 22.98 -6.88 14.10
CA GLY A 228 23.36 -8.29 14.18
C GLY A 228 22.16 -9.26 14.27
N LEU A 229 20.97 -8.83 13.84
CA LEU A 229 19.75 -9.64 13.76
C LEU A 229 19.88 -10.61 12.59
N ARG A 230 20.73 -11.63 12.70
CA ARG A 230 20.93 -12.58 11.62
C ARG A 230 19.94 -13.73 11.75
N ALA A 231 19.04 -13.83 10.77
CA ALA A 231 18.21 -14.99 10.53
C ALA A 231 19.07 -16.23 10.23
N GLY A 232 18.78 -17.33 10.93
CA GLY A 232 19.19 -18.68 10.53
C GLY A 232 20.48 -19.18 11.16
N GLY A 233 20.34 -19.73 12.38
CA GLY A 233 21.35 -20.59 12.98
C GLY A 233 20.92 -21.00 14.38
N ALA A 234 20.34 -22.20 14.51
CA ALA A 234 20.15 -22.84 15.80
C ALA A 234 21.50 -22.85 16.55
N GLY A 235 21.66 -21.96 17.54
CA GLY A 235 22.88 -21.82 18.33
C GLY A 235 23.68 -20.52 18.16
N GLY A 236 23.22 -19.55 17.34
CA GLY A 236 23.87 -18.23 17.27
C GLY A 236 23.51 -17.36 18.47
N ALA A 237 24.48 -17.08 19.34
CA ALA A 237 24.32 -16.19 20.49
C ALA A 237 23.69 -14.84 20.07
N VAL A 238 22.59 -14.46 20.74
CA VAL A 238 21.98 -13.13 20.61
C VAL A 238 23.09 -12.09 20.84
N PRO A 239 23.33 -11.12 19.94
CA PRO A 239 24.45 -10.16 20.05
C PRO A 239 24.38 -9.21 21.26
N CYS A 240 23.41 -9.38 22.15
CA CYS A 240 23.22 -8.61 23.37
C CYS A 240 23.63 -9.39 24.63
N ALA A 241 24.67 -10.23 24.54
CA ALA A 241 25.16 -11.10 25.62
C ALA A 241 25.75 -10.37 26.86
N GLY A 242 25.49 -9.07 27.06
CA GLY A 242 26.06 -8.30 28.18
C GLY A 242 25.07 -7.46 29.00
N ALA A 243 23.97 -6.96 28.39
CA ALA A 243 23.02 -6.12 29.12
C ALA A 243 21.67 -6.04 28.40
N ALA A 244 20.58 -6.42 29.09
CA ALA A 244 19.20 -6.19 28.64
C ALA A 244 18.93 -4.73 28.23
N LEU A 245 19.63 -3.76 28.84
CA LEU A 245 19.52 -2.35 28.52
C LEU A 245 20.04 -1.99 27.11
N ALA A 246 21.00 -2.73 26.58
CA ALA A 246 21.54 -2.50 25.23
C ALA A 246 20.57 -2.93 24.12
N ALA A 247 19.59 -3.78 24.45
CA ALA A 247 18.53 -4.21 23.54
C ALA A 247 17.39 -3.18 23.39
N GLU A 248 17.24 -2.24 24.32
CA GLU A 248 16.11 -1.30 24.32
C GLU A 248 16.06 -0.37 23.09
N PRO A 249 17.18 0.23 22.62
CA PRO A 249 17.14 1.06 21.41
C PRO A 249 16.75 0.26 20.17
N ALA A 250 17.21 -1.00 20.06
CA ALA A 250 16.85 -1.88 18.96
C ALA A 250 15.36 -2.26 18.98
N LEU A 251 14.82 -2.57 20.17
CA LEU A 251 13.40 -2.85 20.36
C LEU A 251 12.51 -1.66 20.00
N ASN A 252 12.92 -0.45 20.40
CA ASN A 252 12.20 0.78 20.06
C ASN A 252 12.24 1.05 18.55
N GLU A 253 13.41 0.86 17.90
CA GLU A 253 13.57 1.05 16.46
C GLU A 253 12.76 0.02 15.65
N LEU A 254 12.72 -1.25 16.07
CA LEU A 254 11.89 -2.30 15.45
C LEU A 254 10.40 -2.04 15.65
N ALA A 255 9.97 -1.63 16.85
CA ALA A 255 8.57 -1.32 17.13
C ALA A 255 8.09 -0.11 16.31
N LEU A 256 8.91 0.94 16.23
CA LEU A 256 8.64 2.09 15.37
C LEU A 256 8.60 1.68 13.90
N ALA A 257 9.57 0.89 13.42
CA ALA A 257 9.58 0.42 12.05
C ALA A 257 8.31 -0.38 11.68
N HIS A 258 7.86 -1.29 12.55
CA HIS A 258 6.64 -2.06 12.33
C HIS A 258 5.41 -1.15 12.27
N SER A 259 5.26 -0.23 13.22
CA SER A 259 4.10 0.69 13.24
C SER A 259 4.03 1.60 12.01
N ARG A 260 5.17 2.07 11.50
CA ARG A 260 5.22 2.88 10.27
C ARG A 260 4.74 2.09 9.05
N ILE A 261 5.09 0.81 8.95
CA ILE A 261 4.59 -0.07 7.88
C ILE A 261 3.07 -0.28 8.02
N GLN A 262 2.56 -0.49 9.24
CA GLN A 262 1.11 -0.62 9.46
C GLN A 262 0.35 0.66 9.07
N LEU A 263 0.90 1.83 9.41
CA LEU A 263 0.32 3.12 8.99
C LEU A 263 0.30 3.29 7.48
N TYR A 264 1.34 2.82 6.77
CA TYR A 264 1.35 2.82 5.32
C TYR A 264 0.26 1.91 4.72
N PHE A 265 0.05 0.71 5.27
CA PHE A 265 -1.05 -0.14 4.83
C PHE A 265 -2.42 0.49 5.12
N ALA A 266 -2.61 1.13 6.27
CA ALA A 266 -3.82 1.87 6.57
C ALA A 266 -4.04 3.04 5.59
N PHE A 267 -2.98 3.74 5.20
CA PHE A 267 -3.02 4.80 4.18
C PHE A 267 -3.43 4.25 2.80
N LEU A 268 -2.92 3.09 2.39
CA LEU A 268 -3.33 2.46 1.13
C LEU A 268 -4.81 2.06 1.13
N ARG A 269 -5.30 1.45 2.22
CA ARG A 269 -6.72 1.10 2.37
C ARG A 269 -7.61 2.33 2.33
N ARG A 270 -7.27 3.37 3.09
CA ARG A 270 -8.01 4.64 3.10
C ARG A 270 -8.03 5.31 1.73
N ASN A 271 -6.95 5.22 0.95
CA ASN A 271 -6.95 5.73 -0.41
C ASN A 271 -7.89 4.92 -1.32
N ALA A 272 -7.94 3.60 -1.20
CA ALA A 272 -8.89 2.78 -1.95
C ALA A 272 -10.35 3.16 -1.62
N GLU A 273 -10.65 3.39 -0.34
CA GLU A 273 -11.97 3.86 0.12
C GLU A 273 -12.35 5.22 -0.49
N LEU A 274 -11.45 6.22 -0.38
CA LEU A 274 -11.68 7.58 -0.88
C LEU A 274 -11.88 7.62 -2.41
N GLU A 275 -11.28 6.71 -3.15
CA GLU A 275 -11.47 6.60 -4.60
C GLU A 275 -12.79 5.91 -4.96
N SER A 276 -13.18 4.91 -4.18
CA SER A 276 -14.50 4.29 -4.28
C SER A 276 -15.62 5.32 -4.06
N GLU A 277 -15.41 6.27 -3.14
CA GLU A 277 -16.32 7.38 -2.88
C GLU A 277 -16.33 8.43 -4.01
N SER A 278 -15.16 8.85 -4.51
CA SER A 278 -15.09 9.88 -5.57
C SER A 278 -15.66 9.41 -6.91
N ALA A 279 -15.60 8.12 -7.18
CA ALA A 279 -16.02 7.53 -8.45
C ALA A 279 -17.52 7.21 -8.53
N ASN A 280 -18.30 7.36 -7.43
CA ASN A 280 -19.72 6.97 -7.36
C ASN A 280 -19.99 5.55 -7.89
N LEU A 281 -19.03 4.64 -7.69
CA LEU A 281 -19.09 3.27 -8.21
C LEU A 281 -20.20 2.45 -7.53
N SER A 282 -20.69 1.43 -8.23
CA SER A 282 -21.62 0.44 -7.66
C SER A 282 -20.97 -0.27 -6.46
N GLU A 283 -21.75 -0.71 -5.47
CA GLU A 283 -21.23 -1.43 -4.30
C GLU A 283 -20.38 -2.65 -4.68
N ALA A 284 -20.70 -3.33 -5.79
CA ALA A 284 -19.92 -4.46 -6.31
C ALA A 284 -18.52 -4.04 -6.80
N GLU A 285 -18.43 -2.95 -7.57
CA GLU A 285 -17.16 -2.45 -8.12
C GLU A 285 -16.25 -1.88 -7.03
N LYS A 286 -16.85 -1.34 -5.95
CA LYS A 286 -16.15 -0.89 -4.75
C LYS A 286 -15.53 -2.06 -4.00
N ALA A 287 -16.28 -3.15 -3.84
CA ALA A 287 -15.78 -4.38 -3.21
C ALA A 287 -14.62 -4.99 -4.02
N ASP A 288 -14.74 -5.06 -5.35
CA ASP A 288 -13.70 -5.60 -6.23
C ASP A 288 -12.40 -4.77 -6.19
N CYS A 289 -12.52 -3.43 -6.13
CA CYS A 289 -11.38 -2.53 -6.00
C CYS A 289 -10.67 -2.71 -4.65
N MET A 290 -11.44 -2.76 -3.56
CA MET A 290 -10.93 -3.02 -2.21
C MET A 290 -10.22 -4.37 -2.13
N GLU A 291 -10.85 -5.43 -2.63
CA GLU A 291 -10.28 -6.78 -2.64
C GLU A 291 -8.99 -6.84 -3.48
N SER A 292 -8.95 -6.12 -4.61
CA SER A 292 -7.74 -6.04 -5.44
C SER A 292 -6.58 -5.36 -4.69
N VAL A 293 -6.84 -4.27 -3.96
CA VAL A 293 -5.83 -3.60 -3.15
C VAL A 293 -5.39 -4.47 -1.96
N GLU A 294 -6.32 -5.18 -1.32
CA GLU A 294 -5.99 -6.11 -0.23
C GLU A 294 -5.14 -7.28 -0.71
N LYS A 295 -5.45 -7.87 -1.87
CA LYS A 295 -4.62 -8.90 -2.52
C LYS A 295 -3.22 -8.38 -2.81
N LEU A 296 -3.11 -7.16 -3.36
CA LEU A 296 -1.80 -6.53 -3.61
C LEU A 296 -1.00 -6.31 -2.32
N ILE A 297 -1.64 -5.92 -1.22
CA ILE A 297 -0.98 -5.76 0.09
C ILE A 297 -0.54 -7.14 0.61
N ALA A 298 -1.42 -8.14 0.55
CA ALA A 298 -1.14 -9.49 1.05
C ALA A 298 0.02 -10.18 0.31
N GLU A 299 0.09 -10.03 -1.01
CA GLU A 299 1.16 -10.59 -1.85
C GLU A 299 2.47 -9.78 -1.79
N SER A 300 2.46 -8.59 -1.20
CA SER A 300 3.63 -7.71 -1.21
C SER A 300 4.76 -8.17 -0.29
N ASP A 301 6.00 -8.03 -0.76
CA ASP A 301 7.22 -8.27 0.03
C ASP A 301 7.30 -7.37 1.28
N THR A 302 6.58 -6.24 1.30
CA THR A 302 6.47 -5.37 2.49
C THR A 302 5.76 -6.09 3.63
N THR A 303 4.73 -6.89 3.35
CA THR A 303 4.01 -7.68 4.36
C THR A 303 4.92 -8.76 4.95
N ARG A 304 5.70 -9.44 4.10
CA ARG A 304 6.72 -10.38 4.55
C ARG A 304 7.78 -9.70 5.42
N THR A 305 8.28 -8.53 4.99
CA THR A 305 9.25 -7.76 5.77
C THR A 305 8.66 -7.27 7.10
N ALA A 306 7.37 -6.91 7.13
CA ALA A 306 6.68 -6.54 8.36
C ALA A 306 6.56 -7.71 9.34
N GLN A 307 6.27 -8.91 8.84
CA GLN A 307 6.28 -10.14 9.62
C GLN A 307 7.67 -10.46 10.15
N ASP A 308 8.70 -10.37 9.31
CA ASP A 308 10.09 -10.60 9.72
C ASP A 308 10.49 -9.61 10.85
N ILE A 309 10.18 -8.31 10.71
CA ILE A 309 10.42 -7.30 11.76
C ILE A 309 9.69 -7.68 13.06
N LEU A 310 8.42 -8.10 12.97
CA LEU A 310 7.62 -8.49 14.12
C LEU A 310 8.19 -9.74 14.81
N SER A 311 8.61 -10.75 14.06
CA SER A 311 9.23 -11.96 14.60
C SER A 311 10.52 -11.62 15.36
N HIS A 312 11.41 -10.83 14.76
CA HIS A 312 12.64 -10.40 15.44
C HIS A 312 12.34 -9.53 16.67
N TYR A 313 11.32 -8.67 16.61
CA TYR A 313 10.85 -7.89 17.76
C TYR A 313 10.40 -8.83 18.91
N LEU A 314 9.56 -9.83 18.63
CA LEU A 314 9.04 -10.74 19.64
C LEU A 314 10.16 -11.57 20.31
N GLU A 315 11.12 -12.06 19.54
CA GLU A 315 12.28 -12.79 20.06
C GLU A 315 13.13 -11.91 21.00
N LEU A 316 13.42 -10.67 20.58
CA LEU A 316 14.18 -9.72 21.39
C LEU A 316 13.41 -9.25 22.62
N GLU A 317 12.09 -9.09 22.51
CA GLU A 317 11.22 -8.66 23.61
C GLU A 317 11.16 -9.75 24.70
N ARG A 318 11.06 -11.01 24.28
CA ARG A 318 11.13 -12.17 25.19
C ARG A 318 12.48 -12.23 25.88
N PHE A 319 13.58 -12.13 25.14
CA PHE A 319 14.93 -12.12 25.72
C PHE A 319 15.11 -10.96 26.72
N PHE A 320 14.64 -9.76 26.36
CA PHE A 320 14.68 -8.59 27.24
C PHE A 320 13.90 -8.81 28.53
N LEU A 321 12.69 -9.38 28.45
CA LEU A 321 11.86 -9.66 29.62
C LEU A 321 12.51 -10.71 30.53
N GLU A 322 13.00 -11.82 29.97
CA GLU A 322 13.66 -12.90 30.73
C GLU A 322 14.92 -12.40 31.45
N GLU A 323 15.81 -11.69 30.75
CA GLU A 323 17.04 -11.14 31.32
C GLU A 323 16.77 -10.03 32.34
N SER A 324 15.80 -9.14 32.08
CA SER A 324 15.46 -8.05 33.00
C SER A 324 14.86 -8.58 34.30
N VAL A 325 13.98 -9.57 34.22
CA VAL A 325 13.39 -10.24 35.40
C VAL A 325 14.47 -11.05 36.14
N SER A 326 15.34 -11.77 35.43
CA SER A 326 16.48 -12.50 36.03
C SER A 326 17.42 -11.57 36.78
N LYS A 327 17.73 -10.39 36.20
CA LYS A 327 18.54 -9.37 36.85
C LYS A 327 17.86 -8.78 38.08
N ALA A 328 16.56 -8.48 38.01
CA ALA A 328 15.79 -8.01 39.16
C ALA A 328 15.79 -9.04 40.31
N LEU A 329 15.67 -10.33 39.99
CA LEU A 329 15.77 -11.43 40.96
C LEU A 329 17.17 -11.53 41.60
N ARG A 330 18.25 -11.40 40.81
CA ARG A 330 19.63 -11.39 41.33
C ARG A 330 19.90 -10.19 42.25
N LEU A 331 19.44 -9.01 41.88
CA LEU A 331 19.58 -7.81 42.70
C LEU A 331 18.77 -7.92 44.00
N SER A 332 17.53 -8.40 43.92
CA SER A 332 16.69 -8.62 45.10
C SER A 332 17.31 -9.66 46.05
N SER A 333 17.82 -10.78 45.54
CA SER A 333 18.46 -11.80 46.38
C SER A 333 19.77 -11.32 47.01
N ALA A 334 20.59 -10.54 46.29
CA ALA A 334 21.79 -9.92 46.84
C ALA A 334 21.45 -8.89 47.94
N GLN A 335 20.40 -8.10 47.75
CA GLN A 335 19.91 -7.16 48.76
C GLN A 335 19.39 -7.87 50.02
N VAL A 336 18.68 -8.99 49.87
CA VAL A 336 18.25 -9.82 51.02
C VAL A 336 19.45 -10.43 51.74
N ALA A 337 20.48 -10.89 51.03
CA ALA A 337 21.72 -11.43 51.62
C ALA A 337 22.53 -10.36 52.39
N LEU A 338 22.56 -9.12 51.90
CA LEU A 338 23.22 -8.00 52.59
C LEU A 338 22.39 -7.51 53.79
N ALA A 339 21.06 -7.45 53.66
CA ALA A 339 20.17 -7.03 54.74
C ALA A 339 20.19 -8.01 55.93
N THR A 340 20.29 -9.32 55.65
CA THR A 340 20.44 -10.35 56.69
C THR A 340 21.78 -10.29 57.43
N GLN A 341 22.81 -9.67 56.85
CA GLN A 341 24.10 -9.45 57.50
C GLN A 341 24.19 -8.13 58.29
N ALA A 342 23.32 -7.14 58.02
CA ALA A 342 23.48 -5.77 58.51
C ALA A 342 22.60 -5.37 59.71
N ALA A 343 21.42 -5.98 59.94
CA ALA A 343 20.59 -5.63 61.09
C ALA A 343 19.55 -6.71 61.43
N GLY A 344 19.33 -6.92 62.74
CA GLY A 344 18.38 -7.90 63.28
C GLY A 344 16.97 -7.79 62.70
N GLY A 345 16.49 -8.92 62.16
CA GLY A 345 15.10 -9.33 62.23
C GLY A 345 14.07 -8.66 61.32
N GLN A 346 14.38 -7.60 60.56
CA GLN A 346 13.40 -7.01 59.63
C GLN A 346 13.85 -7.15 58.18
N ALA A 347 13.30 -8.17 57.52
CA ALA A 347 13.42 -8.36 56.07
C ALA A 347 12.88 -7.12 55.35
N ALA A 348 13.77 -6.36 54.71
CA ALA A 348 13.40 -5.22 53.87
C ALA A 348 12.25 -5.59 52.91
N PRO A 349 11.31 -4.68 52.62
CA PRO A 349 10.28 -4.94 51.61
C PRO A 349 10.99 -5.21 50.29
N ALA A 350 10.82 -6.42 49.75
CA ALA A 350 11.46 -6.77 48.50
C ALA A 350 10.74 -6.03 47.38
N ASN A 351 11.35 -4.97 46.86
CA ASN A 351 10.90 -4.19 45.69
C ASN A 351 10.85 -5.00 44.38
N LEU A 352 11.14 -6.30 44.43
CA LEU A 352 11.13 -7.21 43.28
C LEU A 352 9.78 -7.22 42.56
N VAL A 353 8.68 -7.25 43.30
CA VAL A 353 7.33 -7.29 42.68
C VAL A 353 7.11 -6.00 41.90
N ASP A 354 7.42 -4.85 42.47
CA ASP A 354 7.30 -3.55 41.82
C ASP A 354 8.23 -3.43 40.59
N ASP A 355 9.47 -3.91 40.69
CA ASP A 355 10.42 -3.93 39.58
C ASP A 355 9.92 -4.80 38.41
N VAL A 356 9.38 -5.98 38.71
CA VAL A 356 8.83 -6.88 37.67
C VAL A 356 7.56 -6.28 37.06
N PHE A 357 6.67 -5.68 37.85
CA PHE A 357 5.49 -4.98 37.33
C PHE A 357 5.88 -3.77 36.46
N PHE A 358 6.93 -3.04 36.85
CA PHE A 358 7.46 -1.94 36.05
C PHE A 358 7.99 -2.43 34.69
N ILE A 359 8.78 -3.52 34.69
CA ILE A 359 9.29 -4.15 33.46
C ILE A 359 8.12 -4.63 32.59
N ALA A 360 7.16 -5.36 33.16
CA ALA A 360 5.99 -5.86 32.43
C ALA A 360 5.18 -4.71 31.81
N ARG A 361 4.93 -3.63 32.58
CA ARG A 361 4.25 -2.43 32.07
C ARG A 361 5.00 -1.78 30.91
N LYS A 362 6.34 -1.74 30.97
CA LYS A 362 7.18 -1.17 29.90
C LYS A 362 7.07 -1.99 28.62
N VAL A 363 7.21 -3.31 28.74
CA VAL A 363 7.12 -4.29 27.65
C VAL A 363 5.73 -4.26 26.97
N ILE A 364 4.66 -4.21 27.76
CA ILE A 364 3.27 -4.11 27.26
C ILE A 364 3.03 -2.77 26.55
N ARG A 365 3.50 -1.65 27.12
CA ARG A 365 3.37 -0.35 26.46
C ARG A 365 4.10 -0.33 25.12
N ARG A 366 5.29 -0.93 25.05
CA ARG A 366 6.06 -1.03 23.82
C ARG A 366 5.38 -1.95 22.79
N SER A 367 4.80 -3.07 23.20
CA SER A 367 4.11 -3.96 22.25
C SER A 367 2.91 -3.28 21.59
N ILE A 368 2.17 -2.45 22.33
CA ILE A 368 1.08 -1.65 21.77
C ILE A 368 1.59 -0.67 20.70
N THR A 369 2.79 -0.10 20.88
CA THR A 369 3.37 0.82 19.87
C THR A 369 3.70 0.16 18.56
N THR A 370 3.82 -1.18 18.49
CA THR A 370 4.02 -1.88 17.22
C THR A 370 2.81 -1.76 16.30
N GLY A 371 1.60 -1.62 16.85
CA GLY A 371 0.35 -1.59 16.08
C GLY A 371 -0.13 -2.96 15.58
N SER A 372 0.51 -4.06 16.02
CA SER A 372 0.05 -5.43 15.75
C SER A 372 -0.72 -5.99 16.96
N VAL A 373 -1.94 -6.46 16.74
CA VAL A 373 -2.76 -7.11 17.78
C VAL A 373 -2.15 -8.44 18.21
N ASP A 374 -1.72 -9.25 17.23
CA ASP A 374 -1.13 -10.57 17.51
C ASP A 374 0.18 -10.43 18.30
N GLY A 375 1.02 -9.47 17.91
CA GLY A 375 2.26 -9.15 18.63
C GLY A 375 2.01 -8.69 20.06
N ALA A 376 1.00 -7.83 20.27
CA ALA A 376 0.62 -7.37 21.60
C ALA A 376 0.12 -8.53 22.49
N CYS A 377 -0.73 -9.42 21.95
CA CYS A 377 -1.23 -10.60 22.66
C CYS A 377 -0.10 -11.57 23.05
N ALA A 378 0.85 -11.83 22.14
CA ALA A 378 2.00 -12.68 22.42
C ALA A 378 2.85 -12.13 23.58
N VAL A 379 3.16 -10.83 23.54
CA VAL A 379 3.93 -10.16 24.59
C VAL A 379 3.18 -10.11 25.93
N LEU A 380 1.86 -9.90 25.91
CA LEU A 380 1.02 -9.92 27.10
C LEU A 380 1.04 -11.30 27.79
N ASN A 381 0.93 -12.37 27.02
CA ASN A 381 0.98 -13.74 27.53
C ASN A 381 2.35 -14.05 28.13
N GLU A 382 3.45 -13.65 27.49
CA GLU A 382 4.79 -13.84 28.03
C GLU A 382 5.02 -13.00 29.30
N ALA A 383 4.54 -11.76 29.35
CA ALA A 383 4.59 -10.91 30.53
C ALA A 383 3.80 -11.52 31.70
N ALA A 384 2.60 -12.06 31.44
CA ALA A 384 1.80 -12.77 32.44
C ALA A 384 2.54 -14.01 32.96
N ALA A 385 3.11 -14.83 32.07
CA ALA A 385 3.89 -16.01 32.47
C ALA A 385 5.16 -15.65 33.26
N ALA A 386 5.82 -14.53 32.93
CA ALA A 386 6.96 -14.03 33.70
C ALA A 386 6.54 -13.54 35.10
N LEU A 387 5.41 -12.85 35.22
CA LEU A 387 4.83 -12.43 36.50
C LEU A 387 4.43 -13.64 37.36
N GLU A 388 3.73 -14.63 36.80
CA GLU A 388 3.33 -15.84 37.54
C GLU A 388 4.55 -16.62 38.07
N ARG A 389 5.59 -16.78 37.24
CA ARG A 389 6.83 -17.44 37.64
C ARG A 389 7.54 -16.68 38.76
N SER A 390 7.73 -15.37 38.60
CA SER A 390 8.52 -14.54 39.52
C SER A 390 7.76 -14.18 40.80
N ALA A 391 6.55 -13.63 40.70
CA ALA A 391 5.71 -13.29 41.85
C ALA A 391 5.23 -14.55 42.59
N GLY A 392 4.88 -15.61 41.85
CA GLY A 392 4.51 -16.89 42.46
C GLY A 392 5.67 -17.54 43.22
N ALA A 393 6.89 -17.55 42.64
CA ALA A 393 8.06 -18.05 43.36
C ALA A 393 8.42 -17.20 44.58
N TRP A 394 8.30 -15.88 44.48
CA TRP A 394 8.56 -14.96 45.59
C TRP A 394 7.55 -15.12 46.73
N LEU A 395 6.25 -15.15 46.42
CA LEU A 395 5.17 -15.35 47.41
C LEU A 395 5.30 -16.72 48.09
N ARG A 396 5.57 -17.79 47.33
CA ARG A 396 5.80 -19.12 47.90
C ARG A 396 7.00 -19.14 48.85
N ARG A 397 8.10 -18.46 48.50
CA ARG A 397 9.28 -18.35 49.39
C ARG A 397 8.98 -17.56 50.66
N ARG A 398 8.18 -16.48 50.60
CA ARG A 398 7.76 -15.73 51.78
C ARG A 398 6.79 -16.50 52.66
N LEU A 399 5.85 -17.23 52.07
CA LEU A 399 4.86 -18.04 52.79
C LEU A 399 5.48 -19.31 53.41
N ALA A 400 6.54 -19.85 52.80
CA ALA A 400 7.28 -21.00 53.32
C ALA A 400 8.34 -20.62 54.37
N ALA A 401 8.65 -19.33 54.54
CA ALA A 401 9.51 -18.88 55.63
C ALA A 401 8.73 -19.03 56.96
N PRO A 402 9.33 -19.64 58.00
CA PRO A 402 8.65 -19.81 59.28
C PRO A 402 8.28 -18.42 59.86
N PRO A 403 7.13 -18.29 60.54
CA PRO A 403 6.84 -17.07 61.29
C PRO A 403 7.99 -16.82 62.28
N PRO A 404 8.40 -15.56 62.51
CA PRO A 404 9.42 -15.28 63.52
C PRO A 404 8.94 -15.82 64.87
N ASP A 405 9.74 -16.68 65.51
CA ASP A 405 9.41 -17.27 66.79
C ASP A 405 9.12 -16.15 67.82
N PRO A 406 7.96 -16.16 68.50
CA PRO A 406 7.57 -15.11 69.44
C PRO A 406 8.36 -15.13 70.77
N THR A 407 9.38 -16.00 70.91
CA THR A 407 10.00 -16.31 72.20
C THR A 407 11.32 -15.59 72.50
N ASP A 408 11.99 -14.99 71.52
CA ASP A 408 13.26 -14.28 71.79
C ASP A 408 13.07 -12.87 72.36
N PHE A 409 11.85 -12.32 72.32
CA PHE A 409 11.56 -10.99 72.85
C PHE A 409 11.40 -10.90 74.38
N LYS A 410 11.43 -12.01 75.13
CA LYS A 410 11.16 -11.97 76.58
C LYS A 410 12.29 -12.38 77.51
N MET A 411 13.40 -12.94 77.03
CA MET A 411 14.49 -13.39 77.93
C MET A 411 15.55 -12.32 78.23
N GLU A 412 15.77 -11.36 77.34
CA GLU A 412 16.71 -10.24 77.57
C GLU A 412 16.14 -9.18 78.53
N GLU A 413 14.84 -8.85 78.43
CA GLU A 413 14.20 -7.86 79.31
C GLU A 413 13.99 -8.38 80.75
N ILE A 414 13.76 -9.69 80.94
CA ILE A 414 13.58 -10.26 82.28
C ILE A 414 14.90 -10.33 83.06
N LYS A 415 16.05 -10.42 82.38
CA LYS A 415 17.37 -10.37 83.04
C LYS A 415 17.79 -8.96 83.45
N ARG A 416 17.27 -7.90 82.81
CA ARG A 416 17.53 -6.50 83.20
C ARG A 416 16.68 -5.99 84.37
N LEU A 417 15.61 -6.70 84.72
CA LEU A 417 14.70 -6.33 85.82
C LEU A 417 14.98 -7.07 87.14
N LYS A 418 16.02 -7.91 87.21
CA LYS A 418 16.47 -8.57 88.44
C LYS A 418 17.94 -8.24 88.72
N LEU A 419 18.20 -7.01 89.15
CA LEU A 419 19.36 -6.63 89.94
C LEU A 419 19.02 -5.40 90.78
#